data_AF-A0A1Y2H662-F1
#
_entry.id   AF-A0A1Y2H662-F1
#
_cell.length_a   1.000
_cell.length_b   1.000
_cell.length_c   1.000
_cell.angle_alpha   90.00
_cell.angle_beta   90.00
_cell.angle_gamma   90.00
#
_symmetry.space_group_name_H-M   'P 1'
#
loop_
_entity.id
_entity.type
_entity.pdbx_description
1 polymer ?
#
loop_
_entity_poly.entity_id
_entity_poly.type
_entity_poly.pdbx_seq_one_letter_code
_entity_poly.pdbx_strand_id
1 'polypeptide(L)'
;MGHVVLWRMGSHGGKPDGYEDLLTEHQTYEKFDFAEQGMDYGSEWFGKTSIVFSKTEQWKRHRRSINPSFRRGWSTDLFAVPGHALLAKLDTHAASNDPIPIADYMQRITLDALSLGAFGHNLDSINNPHSDVVTLYHRLIAVTTDATQMFLASPLIRWAVPRQRQYLKDARV
;
A
#
# COMPACT_ATOMS: atom_id res chain seq x y z
N MET A 1 9.61 -23.73 18.37
CA MET A 1 8.49 -23.37 19.26
C MET A 1 8.08 -21.95 18.93
N GLY A 2 7.15 -21.80 17.99
CA GLY A 2 6.61 -20.50 17.59
C GLY A 2 5.55 -20.08 18.59
N HIS A 3 5.90 -19.20 19.52
CA HIS A 3 4.93 -18.62 20.42
C HIS A 3 4.16 -17.52 19.69
N VAL A 4 2.84 -17.69 19.70
CA VAL A 4 1.80 -16.88 19.08
C VAL A 4 1.98 -15.39 19.43
N VAL A 5 2.31 -14.58 18.40
CA VAL A 5 2.42 -13.10 18.46
C VAL A 5 1.16 -12.46 19.04
N LEU A 6 0.00 -13.11 18.88
CA LEU A 6 -1.31 -12.59 19.31
C LEU A 6 -1.47 -12.43 20.83
N TRP A 7 -0.79 -13.23 21.67
CA TRP A 7 -0.97 -13.18 23.13
C TRP A 7 -0.01 -12.23 23.86
N ARG A 8 1.05 -11.74 23.20
CA ARG A 8 2.06 -10.85 23.83
C ARG A 8 1.90 -9.39 23.45
N MET A 9 1.25 -9.10 22.32
CA MET A 9 0.89 -7.73 21.94
C MET A 9 -0.03 -7.06 22.99
N GLY A 10 -0.90 -7.84 23.63
CA GLY A 10 -1.76 -7.36 24.72
C GLY A 10 -1.05 -7.12 26.06
N SER A 11 0.10 -7.74 26.32
CA SER A 11 0.83 -7.58 27.59
C SER A 11 1.90 -6.47 27.55
N HIS A 12 2.42 -6.15 26.36
CA HIS A 12 3.49 -5.15 26.18
C HIS A 12 3.02 -3.87 25.49
N GLY A 13 1.98 -3.92 24.65
CA GLY A 13 1.46 -2.75 23.90
C GLY A 13 0.74 -1.68 24.74
N GLY A 14 0.66 -1.83 26.06
CA GLY A 14 0.11 -0.80 26.94
C GLY A 14 1.14 0.25 27.38
N LYS A 15 2.44 -0.02 27.19
CA LYS A 15 3.55 0.78 27.75
C LYS A 15 4.56 1.14 26.66
N PRO A 16 5.18 2.33 26.70
CA PRO A 16 6.18 2.77 25.72
C PRO A 16 7.29 1.75 25.47
N ASP A 17 7.87 1.18 26.54
CA ASP A 17 8.98 0.23 26.46
C ASP A 17 8.60 -1.04 25.66
N GLY A 18 7.35 -1.50 25.81
CA GLY A 18 6.87 -2.67 25.08
C GLY A 18 6.70 -2.42 23.58
N TYR A 19 6.51 -1.17 23.15
CA TYR A 19 6.52 -0.80 21.74
C TYR A 19 7.95 -0.71 21.19
N GLU A 20 8.90 -0.25 21.98
CA GLU A 20 10.31 -0.19 21.58
C GLU A 20 10.83 -1.61 21.28
N ASP A 21 10.61 -2.55 22.20
CA ASP A 21 11.01 -3.95 22.01
C ASP A 21 10.34 -4.55 20.76
N LEU A 22 9.03 -4.34 20.60
CA LEU A 22 8.26 -4.83 19.45
C LEU A 22 8.76 -4.27 18.12
N LEU A 23 9.15 -2.99 18.08
CA LEU A 23 9.55 -2.28 16.85
C LEU A 23 11.04 -2.44 16.53
N THR A 24 11.89 -2.84 17.49
CA THR A 24 13.34 -2.95 17.30
C THR A 24 13.86 -4.38 17.29
N GLU A 25 13.27 -5.28 18.08
CA GLU A 25 13.70 -6.68 18.17
C GLU A 25 13.12 -7.54 17.03
N HIS A 26 13.48 -7.25 15.79
CA HIS A 26 12.97 -7.95 14.60
C HIS A 26 13.30 -9.46 14.58
N GLN A 27 14.30 -9.92 15.34
CA GLN A 27 14.61 -11.35 15.47
C GLN A 27 13.63 -12.09 16.39
N THR A 28 13.07 -11.38 17.36
CA THR A 28 12.08 -11.89 18.31
C THR A 28 10.67 -11.75 17.73
N TYR A 29 10.39 -10.61 17.09
CA TYR A 29 9.08 -10.25 16.55
C TYR A 29 9.13 -10.17 15.03
N GLU A 30 8.70 -11.25 14.38
CA GLU A 30 8.47 -11.27 12.94
C GLU A 30 7.21 -10.49 12.57
N LYS A 31 7.16 -10.03 11.31
CA LYS A 31 5.94 -9.44 10.76
C LYS A 31 4.81 -10.46 10.80
N PHE A 32 3.60 -9.95 10.99
CA PHE A 32 2.41 -10.77 10.90
C PHE A 32 2.29 -11.43 9.52
N ASP A 33 2.29 -12.76 9.50
CA ASP A 33 2.15 -13.54 8.28
C ASP A 33 0.67 -13.66 7.91
N PHE A 34 0.21 -12.73 7.10
CA PHE A 34 -1.17 -12.70 6.61
C PHE A 34 -1.52 -13.98 5.82
N ALA A 35 -0.56 -14.62 5.16
CA ALA A 35 -0.79 -15.81 4.36
C ALA A 35 -0.99 -17.06 5.23
N GLU A 36 -0.15 -17.24 6.26
CA GLU A 36 -0.33 -18.32 7.26
C GLU A 36 -1.69 -18.22 7.98
N GLN A 37 -2.20 -17.01 8.15
CA GLN A 37 -3.48 -16.73 8.80
C GLN A 37 -4.67 -16.72 7.83
N GLY A 38 -4.46 -17.07 6.56
CA GLY A 38 -5.49 -17.11 5.53
C GLY A 38 -6.13 -15.75 5.21
N MET A 39 -5.45 -14.66 5.57
CA MET A 39 -5.82 -13.25 5.31
C MET A 39 -4.97 -12.65 4.18
N ASP A 40 -4.64 -13.46 3.18
CA ASP A 40 -3.64 -13.17 2.14
C ASP A 40 -4.11 -12.21 1.03
N TYR A 41 -4.84 -11.13 1.38
CA TYR A 41 -5.42 -10.23 0.37
C TYR A 41 -4.39 -9.30 -0.24
N GLY A 42 -3.67 -8.57 0.59
CA GLY A 42 -2.67 -7.61 0.10
C GLY A 42 -1.50 -8.30 -0.59
N SER A 43 -1.04 -9.43 -0.06
CA SER A 43 0.17 -10.07 -0.59
C SER A 43 -0.08 -10.89 -1.87
N GLU A 44 -1.32 -11.23 -2.20
CA GLU A 44 -1.68 -11.74 -3.53
C GLU A 44 -1.45 -10.70 -4.63
N TRP A 45 -1.80 -9.43 -4.38
CA TRP A 45 -1.64 -8.34 -5.34
C TRP A 45 -0.23 -7.74 -5.34
N PHE A 46 0.38 -7.58 -4.17
CA PHE A 46 1.70 -6.94 -4.03
C PHE A 46 2.87 -7.92 -3.97
N GLY A 47 2.60 -9.22 -3.96
CA GLY A 47 3.59 -10.29 -3.85
C GLY A 47 3.99 -10.61 -2.41
N LYS A 48 4.03 -11.91 -2.10
CA LYS A 48 4.45 -12.47 -0.80
C LYS A 48 5.87 -12.09 -0.39
N THR A 49 6.73 -11.87 -1.38
CA THR A 49 8.14 -11.53 -1.21
C THR A 49 8.38 -10.02 -1.23
N SER A 50 7.33 -9.18 -1.29
CA SER A 50 7.51 -7.73 -1.28
C SER A 50 8.15 -7.26 0.02
N ILE A 51 8.81 -6.10 -0.02
CA ILE A 51 9.42 -5.50 1.17
C ILE A 51 8.42 -5.30 2.32
N VAL A 52 7.13 -5.16 2.04
CA VAL A 52 6.08 -5.00 3.04
C VAL A 52 5.79 -6.33 3.74
N PHE A 53 5.64 -7.42 2.98
CA PHE A 53 5.17 -8.71 3.50
C PHE A 53 6.29 -9.71 3.84
N SER A 54 7.50 -9.54 3.32
CA SER A 54 8.60 -10.48 3.56
C SER A 54 9.09 -10.48 5.01
N LYS A 55 9.41 -11.68 5.53
CA LYS A 55 10.04 -11.94 6.84
C LYS A 55 11.45 -11.31 6.97
N THR A 56 11.99 -11.22 8.18
CA THR A 56 13.17 -10.40 8.52
C THR A 56 14.37 -10.56 7.59
N GLU A 57 14.80 -11.78 7.30
CA GLU A 57 16.00 -12.00 6.50
C GLU A 57 15.85 -11.54 5.04
N GLN A 58 14.70 -11.81 4.43
CA GLN A 58 14.42 -11.34 3.07
C GLN A 58 14.17 -9.82 3.06
N TRP A 59 13.46 -9.29 4.06
CA TRP A 59 13.24 -7.86 4.22
C TRP A 59 14.56 -7.07 4.36
N LYS A 60 15.50 -7.55 5.17
CA LYS A 60 16.85 -6.95 5.31
C LYS A 60 17.58 -6.88 3.98
N ARG A 61 17.47 -7.93 3.14
CA ARG A 61 18.08 -7.94 1.80
C ARG A 61 17.45 -6.88 0.90
N HIS A 62 16.12 -6.78 0.85
CA HIS A 62 15.43 -5.73 0.09
C HIS A 62 15.81 -4.32 0.57
N ARG A 63 15.77 -4.09 1.90
CA ARG A 63 16.18 -2.81 2.51
C ARG A 63 17.62 -2.43 2.19
N ARG A 64 18.56 -3.39 2.19
CA ARG A 64 19.95 -3.12 1.85
C ARG A 64 20.08 -2.56 0.42
N SER A 65 19.30 -3.09 -0.52
CA SER A 65 19.27 -2.61 -1.90
C SER A 65 18.56 -1.25 -2.06
N ILE A 66 17.45 -1.04 -1.35
CA ILE A 66 16.57 0.11 -1.54
C ILE A 66 16.97 1.35 -0.71
N ASN A 67 17.48 1.15 0.52
CA ASN A 67 17.81 2.26 1.43
C ASN A 67 18.72 3.34 0.81
N PRO A 68 19.74 3.03 -0.04
CA PRO A 68 20.56 4.05 -0.69
C PRO A 68 19.73 5.10 -1.48
N SER A 69 18.62 4.70 -2.11
CA SER A 69 17.74 5.59 -2.88
C SER A 69 16.98 6.61 -2.02
N PHE A 70 16.88 6.35 -0.71
CA PHE A 70 16.20 7.23 0.26
C PHE A 70 17.17 7.96 1.20
N ARG A 71 18.47 7.65 1.14
CA ARG A 71 19.51 8.37 1.89
C ARG A 71 19.90 9.69 1.24
N ARG A 72 19.78 9.76 -0.08
CA ARG A 72 20.04 10.98 -0.84
C ARG A 72 18.77 11.83 -0.81
N GLY A 73 18.93 13.14 -0.64
CA GLY A 73 17.83 14.07 -0.81
C GLY A 73 17.24 13.92 -2.22
N TRP A 74 15.92 14.02 -2.30
CA TRP A 74 15.20 14.01 -3.57
C TRP A 74 15.22 15.43 -4.18
N SER A 75 15.31 15.54 -5.50
CA SER A 75 15.18 16.85 -6.15
C SER A 75 13.81 17.42 -5.84
N THR A 76 13.75 18.73 -5.55
CA THR A 76 12.49 19.45 -5.40
C THR A 76 11.64 19.38 -6.67
N ASP A 77 12.26 19.18 -7.83
CA ASP A 77 11.59 19.07 -9.12
C ASP A 77 10.62 17.88 -9.18
N LEU A 78 10.89 16.82 -8.42
CA LEU A 78 9.98 15.66 -8.31
C LEU A 78 8.59 16.05 -7.85
N PHE A 79 8.49 17.12 -7.05
CA PHE A 79 7.23 17.62 -6.52
C PHE A 79 6.80 18.90 -7.23
N ALA A 80 7.74 19.75 -7.64
CA ALA A 80 7.42 21.02 -8.31
C ALA A 80 6.73 20.80 -9.66
N VAL A 81 7.23 19.89 -10.49
CA VAL A 81 6.66 19.62 -11.82
C VAL A 81 5.18 19.19 -11.74
N PRO A 82 4.81 18.11 -11.03
CA PRO A 82 3.41 17.73 -10.93
C PRO A 82 2.60 18.70 -10.04
N GLY A 83 3.26 19.40 -9.11
CA GLY A 83 2.65 20.47 -8.31
C GLY A 83 2.16 21.65 -9.14
N HIS A 84 2.93 22.11 -10.12
CA HIS A 84 2.49 23.17 -11.03
C HIS A 84 1.28 22.74 -11.87
N ALA A 85 1.25 21.49 -12.34
CA ALA A 85 0.10 20.96 -13.06
C ALA A 85 -1.16 20.92 -12.18
N LEU A 86 -1.02 20.53 -10.90
CA LEU A 86 -2.11 20.56 -9.94
C LEU A 86 -2.63 21.98 -9.70
N LEU A 87 -1.74 22.95 -9.44
CA LEU A 87 -2.14 24.34 -9.20
C LEU A 87 -2.93 24.91 -10.37
N ALA A 88 -2.48 24.69 -11.61
CA ALA A 88 -3.19 25.13 -12.81
C ALA A 88 -4.62 24.54 -12.91
N LYS A 89 -4.80 23.27 -12.51
CA LYS A 89 -6.15 22.67 -12.43
C LYS A 89 -7.00 23.30 -11.34
N LEU A 90 -6.43 23.52 -10.16
CA LEU A 90 -7.14 24.14 -9.05
C LEU A 90 -7.59 25.56 -9.37
N ASP A 91 -6.76 26.36 -10.06
CA ASP A 91 -7.12 27.71 -10.51
C ASP A 91 -8.32 27.68 -11.48
N THR A 92 -8.38 26.67 -12.36
CA THR A 92 -9.50 26.49 -13.29
C THR A 92 -10.81 26.19 -12.54
N HIS A 93 -10.77 25.32 -11.53
CA HIS A 93 -11.95 24.99 -10.72
C HIS A 93 -12.36 26.14 -9.79
N ALA A 94 -11.39 26.89 -9.26
CA ALA A 94 -11.68 28.07 -8.43
C ALA A 94 -12.49 29.12 -9.21
N ALA A 95 -12.26 29.22 -10.53
CA ALA A 95 -13.03 30.10 -11.40
C ALA A 95 -14.46 29.61 -11.66
N SER A 96 -14.72 28.29 -11.64
CA SER A 96 -16.06 27.72 -11.86
C SER A 96 -16.90 27.58 -10.59
N ASN A 97 -16.27 27.70 -9.41
CA ASN A 97 -16.89 27.49 -8.09
C ASN A 97 -17.50 26.07 -7.91
N ASP A 98 -16.96 25.09 -8.64
CA ASP A 98 -17.37 23.69 -8.56
C ASP A 98 -16.66 22.94 -7.43
N PRO A 99 -17.32 21.94 -6.80
CA PRO A 99 -16.66 21.05 -5.85
C PRO A 99 -15.51 20.26 -6.49
N ILE A 100 -14.35 20.23 -5.81
CA ILE A 100 -13.16 19.53 -6.29
C ILE A 100 -12.96 18.23 -5.49
N PRO A 101 -12.82 17.06 -6.15
CA PRO A 101 -12.47 15.81 -5.47
C PRO A 101 -10.97 15.79 -5.10
N ILE A 102 -10.59 16.55 -4.06
CA ILE A 102 -9.17 16.78 -3.71
C ILE A 102 -8.39 15.48 -3.43
N ALA A 103 -9.04 14.46 -2.88
CA ALA A 103 -8.39 13.18 -2.60
C ALA A 103 -7.90 12.46 -3.86
N ASP A 104 -8.63 12.57 -4.98
CA ASP A 104 -8.25 11.99 -6.27
C ASP A 104 -7.08 12.79 -6.90
N TYR A 105 -7.11 14.12 -6.81
CA TYR A 105 -5.97 14.96 -7.22
C TYR A 105 -4.70 14.68 -6.40
N MET A 106 -4.82 14.48 -5.08
CA MET A 106 -3.69 14.13 -4.21
C MET A 106 -3.11 12.75 -4.54
N GLN A 107 -3.94 11.79 -4.94
CA GLN A 107 -3.45 10.49 -5.42
C GLN A 107 -2.67 10.64 -6.73
N ARG A 108 -3.17 11.43 -7.68
CA ARG A 108 -2.53 11.63 -8.99
C ARG A 108 -1.21 12.39 -8.91
N ILE A 109 -1.14 13.48 -8.14
CA ILE A 109 0.13 14.21 -7.95
C ILE A 109 1.18 13.30 -7.27
N THR A 110 0.74 12.45 -6.32
CA THR A 110 1.64 11.47 -5.68
C THR A 110 2.12 10.43 -6.68
N LEU A 111 1.23 9.93 -7.55
CA LEU A 111 1.57 8.97 -8.59
C LEU A 111 2.58 9.56 -9.59
N ASP A 112 2.40 10.82 -10.00
CA ASP A 112 3.32 11.54 -10.88
C ASP A 112 4.69 11.76 -10.21
N ALA A 113 4.72 12.23 -8.97
CA ALA A 113 5.96 12.46 -8.22
C ALA A 113 6.75 11.17 -7.98
N LEU A 114 6.06 10.08 -7.61
CA LEU A 114 6.68 8.77 -7.43
C LEU A 114 7.19 8.18 -8.74
N SER A 115 6.43 8.31 -9.83
CA SER A 115 6.85 7.79 -11.13
C SER A 115 8.04 8.56 -11.69
N LEU A 116 8.06 9.88 -11.49
CA LEU A 116 9.20 10.72 -11.84
C LEU A 116 10.43 10.37 -11.00
N GLY A 117 10.26 10.15 -9.69
CA GLY A 117 11.36 9.79 -8.78
C GLY A 117 11.91 8.38 -9.00
N ALA A 118 11.03 7.40 -9.22
CA ALA A 118 11.41 5.99 -9.33
C ALA A 118 11.82 5.59 -10.75
N PHE A 119 11.15 6.14 -11.77
CA PHE A 119 11.30 5.72 -13.17
C PHE A 119 11.81 6.85 -14.08
N GLY A 120 11.95 8.08 -13.58
CA GLY A 120 12.33 9.22 -14.41
C GLY A 120 11.24 9.67 -15.38
N HIS A 121 9.99 9.24 -15.16
CA HIS A 121 8.87 9.50 -16.07
C HIS A 121 7.70 10.14 -15.35
N ASN A 122 7.31 11.33 -15.79
CA ASN A 122 6.07 11.97 -15.35
C ASN A 122 4.89 11.39 -16.16
N LEU A 123 3.93 10.77 -15.47
CA LEU A 123 2.74 10.20 -16.10
C LEU A 123 1.72 11.26 -16.51
N ASP A 124 1.86 12.50 -16.02
CA ASP A 124 0.93 13.60 -16.24
C ASP A 124 -0.51 13.21 -15.89
N SER A 125 -0.66 12.50 -14.77
CA SER A 125 -1.92 11.93 -14.29
C SER A 125 -2.95 13.00 -13.95
N ILE A 126 -2.50 14.20 -13.60
CA ILE A 126 -3.36 15.36 -13.33
C ILE A 126 -4.15 15.77 -14.59
N ASN A 127 -3.51 15.77 -15.76
CA ASN A 127 -4.16 16.09 -17.03
C ASN A 127 -4.83 14.88 -17.67
N ASN A 128 -4.39 13.66 -17.32
CA ASN A 128 -4.85 12.40 -17.90
C ASN A 128 -5.52 11.50 -16.84
N PRO A 129 -6.70 11.88 -16.30
CA PRO A 129 -7.44 11.16 -15.25
C PRO A 129 -7.71 9.68 -15.53
N HIS A 130 -7.80 9.32 -16.81
CA HIS A 130 -8.26 8.02 -17.29
C HIS A 130 -7.16 7.26 -18.01
N SER A 131 -5.89 7.62 -17.80
CA SER A 131 -4.77 6.84 -18.32
C SER A 131 -4.79 5.41 -17.77
N ASP A 132 -4.17 4.48 -18.48
CA ASP A 132 -4.14 3.06 -18.08
C ASP A 132 -3.54 2.88 -16.68
N VAL A 133 -2.49 3.65 -16.35
CA VAL A 133 -1.81 3.57 -15.05
C VAL A 133 -2.69 4.09 -13.92
N VAL A 134 -3.38 5.23 -14.11
CA VAL A 134 -4.31 5.78 -13.11
C VAL A 134 -5.49 4.84 -12.90
N THR A 135 -6.06 4.31 -13.99
CA THR A 135 -7.16 3.35 -13.95
C THR A 135 -6.75 2.06 -13.22
N LEU A 136 -5.56 1.54 -13.53
CA LEU A 136 -5.01 0.37 -12.86
C LEU A 136 -4.79 0.61 -11.37
N TYR A 137 -4.20 1.77 -11.01
CA TYR A 137 -3.99 2.15 -9.62
C TYR A 137 -5.31 2.20 -8.84
N HIS A 138 -6.33 2.89 -9.37
CA HIS A 138 -7.64 2.94 -8.72
C HIS A 138 -8.28 1.56 -8.57
N ARG A 139 -8.15 0.68 -9.57
CA ARG A 139 -8.61 -0.70 -9.47
C ARG A 139 -7.89 -1.45 -8.35
N LEU A 140 -6.56 -1.35 -8.27
CA LEU A 140 -5.77 -2.02 -7.24
C LEU A 140 -6.11 -1.53 -5.84
N ILE A 141 -6.23 -0.22 -5.65
CA ILE A 141 -6.65 0.35 -4.35
C ILE A 141 -8.06 -0.11 -4.00
N ALA A 142 -9.01 -0.06 -4.94
CA ALA A 142 -10.37 -0.51 -4.70
C ALA A 142 -10.41 -1.98 -4.28
N VAL A 143 -9.71 -2.87 -4.98
CA VAL A 143 -9.70 -4.31 -4.65
C VAL A 143 -8.98 -4.60 -3.33
N THR A 144 -7.87 -3.92 -3.04
CA THR A 144 -7.09 -4.16 -1.82
C THR A 144 -7.68 -3.52 -0.57
N THR A 145 -8.50 -2.48 -0.74
CA THR A 145 -9.21 -1.81 0.37
C THR A 145 -10.68 -2.23 0.49
N ASP A 146 -11.19 -3.08 -0.41
CA ASP A 146 -12.55 -3.61 -0.32
C ASP A 146 -12.71 -4.44 0.95
N ALA A 147 -13.33 -3.83 1.95
CA ALA A 147 -13.63 -4.45 3.23
C ALA A 147 -14.49 -5.71 3.07
N THR A 148 -15.29 -5.80 1.99
CA THR A 148 -16.06 -7.00 1.66
C THR A 148 -15.12 -8.13 1.29
N GLN A 149 -14.16 -7.91 0.37
CA GLN A 149 -13.20 -8.96 0.00
C GLN A 149 -12.35 -9.39 1.20
N MET A 150 -11.88 -8.43 2.00
CA MET A 150 -11.16 -8.73 3.24
C MET A 150 -11.99 -9.58 4.20
N PHE A 151 -13.28 -9.25 4.35
CA PHE A 151 -14.21 -9.98 5.20
C PHE A 151 -14.50 -11.38 4.66
N LEU A 152 -14.97 -11.50 3.41
CA LEU A 152 -15.39 -12.78 2.81
C LEU A 152 -14.29 -13.82 2.84
N ALA A 153 -13.05 -13.37 2.68
CA ALA A 153 -11.98 -14.30 2.51
C ALA A 153 -11.29 -14.66 3.85
N SER A 154 -11.76 -14.10 4.98
CA SER A 154 -11.51 -14.62 6.32
C SER A 154 -11.65 -16.17 6.39
N PRO A 155 -10.72 -16.88 7.05
CA PRO A 155 -10.76 -18.34 7.17
C PRO A 155 -12.09 -18.88 7.70
N LEU A 156 -12.72 -18.15 8.63
CA LEU A 156 -13.98 -18.52 9.26
C LEU A 156 -15.13 -18.53 8.25
N ILE A 157 -15.15 -17.59 7.32
CA ILE A 157 -16.21 -17.45 6.32
C ILE A 157 -15.97 -18.39 5.14
N ARG A 158 -14.71 -18.60 4.72
CA ARG A 158 -14.34 -19.63 3.73
C ARG A 158 -14.69 -21.06 4.18
N TRP A 159 -14.72 -21.30 5.49
CA TRP A 159 -15.20 -22.55 6.07
C TRP A 159 -16.74 -22.61 6.08
N ALA A 160 -17.41 -21.53 6.47
CA ALA A 160 -18.87 -21.47 6.58
C ALA A 160 -19.62 -21.37 5.23
N VAL A 161 -19.01 -20.81 4.18
CA VAL A 161 -19.67 -20.53 2.89
C VAL A 161 -18.83 -21.04 1.70
N PRO A 162 -19.00 -22.31 1.29
CA PRO A 162 -18.21 -22.92 0.21
C PRO A 162 -18.29 -22.19 -1.14
N ARG A 163 -19.41 -21.50 -1.42
CA ARG A 163 -19.70 -20.79 -2.68
C ARG A 163 -18.73 -19.63 -2.97
N GLN A 164 -18.14 -19.02 -1.93
CA GLN A 164 -17.17 -17.92 -2.09
C GLN A 164 -15.85 -18.36 -2.72
N ARG A 165 -15.49 -19.65 -2.61
CA ARG A 165 -14.30 -20.20 -3.30
C ARG A 165 -14.40 -20.08 -4.82
N GLN A 166 -15.60 -19.99 -5.38
CA GLN A 166 -15.82 -19.85 -6.82
C GLN A 166 -15.64 -18.40 -7.27
N TYR A 167 -16.24 -17.43 -6.56
CA TYR A 167 -16.12 -16.00 -6.87
C TYR A 167 -14.66 -15.51 -6.88
N LEU A 168 -13.81 -15.97 -5.95
CA LEU A 168 -12.39 -15.61 -5.93
C LEU A 168 -11.59 -16.20 -7.09
N LYS A 169 -12.05 -17.32 -7.69
CA LYS A 169 -11.45 -17.87 -8.91
C LYS A 169 -11.86 -17.04 -10.13
N ASP A 170 -13.10 -16.57 -10.14
CA ASP A 170 -13.65 -15.79 -11.26
C ASP A 170 -13.13 -14.34 -11.25
N ALA A 171 -12.80 -13.78 -10.08
CA ALA A 171 -12.15 -12.48 -9.92
C ALA A 171 -10.66 -12.47 -10.31
N ARG A 172 -10.09 -13.63 -10.67
CA ARG A 172 -8.66 -13.85 -10.91
C ARG A 172 -8.25 -13.71 -12.38
N VAL A 173 -8.98 -12.90 -13.16
CA VAL A 173 -8.72 -12.60 -14.59
C VAL A 173 -7.77 -11.43 -14.73
#